data_AF-A0AAE7JB17-F1
#
_entry.id   AF-A0AAE7JB17-F1
#
_cell.length_a   1.000
_cell.length_b   1.000
_cell.length_c   1.000
_cell.angle_alpha   90.00
_cell.angle_beta   90.00
_cell.angle_gamma   90.00
#
_symmetry.space_group_name_H-M   'P 1'
#
loop_
_entity.id
_entity.type
_entity.pdbx_description
1 polymer ?
#
loop_
_entity_poly.entity_id
_entity_poly.type
_entity_poly.pdbx_seq_one_letter_code
_entity_poly.pdbx_strand_id
1 'polypeptide(L)' 'MSIRRSSLHPDLLAPLARLIQSAAERAQVWVIAHAPELIEVLAVQAHCRHVQLQRALEATHVQGQTTLERGAWRWPG' A
#
# COMPACT_ATOMS: atom_id res chain seq x y z
N MET A 1 -16.23 -17.98 -7.48
CA MET A 1 -15.49 -17.18 -8.49
C MET A 1 -14.05 -17.04 -8.00
N SER A 2 -13.11 -17.79 -8.59
CA SER A 2 -11.72 -17.83 -8.12
C SER A 2 -10.93 -16.70 -8.78
N ILE A 3 -10.64 -15.64 -8.03
CA ILE A 3 -9.82 -14.53 -8.51
C ILE A 3 -8.39 -15.06 -8.61
N ARG A 4 -7.86 -15.15 -9.83
CA ARG A 4 -6.48 -15.55 -10.07
C ARG A 4 -5.57 -14.45 -9.53
N ARG A 5 -5.05 -14.64 -8.31
CA ARG A 5 -3.97 -13.80 -7.78
C ARG A 5 -2.76 -14.07 -8.67
N SER A 6 -2.21 -13.04 -9.31
CA SER A 6 -0.87 -13.13 -9.89
C SER A 6 0.06 -13.49 -8.73
N SER A 7 0.41 -14.77 -8.63
CA SER A 7 1.33 -15.28 -7.61
C SER A 7 2.73 -14.84 -8.02
N LEU A 8 3.14 -13.66 -7.56
CA LEU A 8 4.55 -13.31 -7.51
C LEU A 8 5.23 -14.31 -6.57
N HIS A 9 6.34 -14.88 -7.01
CA HIS A 9 7.15 -15.77 -6.18
C HIS A 9 7.66 -14.98 -4.96
N PRO A 10 7.62 -15.52 -3.73
CA PRO A 10 8.07 -14.82 -2.52
C PRO A 10 9.49 -14.24 -2.64
N ASP A 11 10.40 -14.96 -3.29
CA ASP A 11 11.78 -14.51 -3.53
C ASP A 11 11.89 -13.24 -4.39
N LEU A 12 10.82 -12.88 -5.12
CA LEU A 12 10.77 -11.68 -5.95
C LEU A 12 10.26 -10.46 -5.20
N LEU A 13 9.72 -10.59 -3.97
CA LEU A 13 9.17 -9.47 -3.23
C LEU A 13 10.25 -8.48 -2.78
N ALA A 14 11.38 -8.99 -2.28
CA ALA A 14 12.51 -8.16 -1.88
C ALA A 14 13.13 -7.38 -3.07
N PRO A 15 13.45 -7.98 -4.23
CA PRO A 15 13.93 -7.23 -5.38
C PRO A 15 12.87 -6.27 -5.94
N LEU A 16 11.59 -6.64 -5.94
CA LEU A 16 10.51 -5.74 -6.35
C LEU A 16 10.43 -4.49 -5.45
N ALA A 17 10.52 -4.67 -4.13
CA ALA A 17 10.51 -3.55 -3.20
C ALA A 17 11.67 -2.57 -3.44
N ARG A 18 12.87 -3.08 -3.77
CA ARG A 18 14.02 -2.24 -4.15
C ARG A 18 13.77 -1.44 -5.42
N LEU A 19 13.12 -2.03 -6.42
CA LEU A 19 12.77 -1.32 -7.67
C LEU A 19 11.73 -0.23 -7.42
N ILE A 20 10.72 -0.51 -6.61
CA ILE A 20 9.71 0.47 -6.19
C ILE A 20 10.38 1.64 -5.44
N GLN A 21 11.30 1.34 -4.52
CA GLN A 21 12.05 2.36 -3.79
C GLN A 21 12.86 3.25 -4.74
N SER A 22 13.62 2.66 -5.66
CA SER A 22 14.39 3.46 -6.62
C SER A 22 13.49 4.32 -7.50
N ALA A 23 12.30 3.84 -7.87
CA ALA A 23 11.32 4.67 -8.58
C ALA A 23 10.81 5.82 -7.70
N ALA A 24 10.59 5.57 -6.41
CA ALA A 24 10.11 6.55 -5.44
C ALA A 24 11.13 7.68 -5.16
N GLU A 25 12.43 7.45 -5.36
CA GLU A 25 13.47 8.48 -5.29
C GLU A 25 13.33 9.55 -6.39
N ARG A 26 12.69 9.20 -7.51
CA ARG A 26 12.58 10.07 -8.70
C ARG A 26 11.16 10.61 -8.92
N ALA A 27 10.15 9.99 -8.31
CA ALA A 27 8.75 10.35 -8.48
C ALA A 27 7.91 9.88 -7.30
N GLN A 28 6.72 10.48 -7.13
CA GLN A 28 5.75 9.93 -6.20
C GLN A 28 5.17 8.62 -6.77
N VAL A 29 5.30 7.52 -6.02
CA VAL A 29 4.82 6.19 -6.43
C VAL A 29 3.70 5.72 -5.50
N TRP A 30 2.57 5.35 -6.10
CA TRP A 30 1.46 4.70 -5.41
C TRP A 30 1.49 3.20 -5.67
N VAL A 31 1.54 2.40 -4.60
CA VAL A 31 1.52 0.94 -4.69
C VAL A 31 0.25 0.42 -4.03
N ILE A 32 -0.57 -0.29 -4.82
CA ILE A 32 -1.74 -1.00 -4.33
C ILE A 32 -1.39 -2.47 -4.28
N ALA A 33 -1.27 -3.03 -3.08
CA ALA A 33 -0.87 -4.42 -2.87
C ALA A 33 -1.84 -5.15 -1.93
N HIS A 34 -2.07 -6.42 -2.22
CA HIS A 34 -2.78 -7.36 -1.34
C HIS A 34 -1.82 -8.37 -0.67
N ALA A 35 -0.50 -8.21 -0.88
CA ALA A 35 0.54 -9.12 -0.39
C ALA A 35 1.16 -8.54 0.89
N PRO A 36 0.88 -9.12 2.08
CA PRO A 36 1.36 -8.58 3.36
C PRO A 36 2.88 -8.50 3.42
N GLU A 37 3.60 -9.49 2.90
CA GLU A 37 5.08 -9.51 2.95
C GLU A 37 5.68 -8.35 2.15
N LEU A 38 5.11 -8.00 1.00
CA LEU A 38 5.54 -6.84 0.22
C LEU A 38 5.25 -5.53 0.96
N ILE A 39 4.08 -5.45 1.59
CA ILE A 39 3.66 -4.27 2.37
C ILE A 39 4.63 -4.06 3.55
N GLU A 40 4.97 -5.12 4.28
CA GLU A 40 5.92 -5.06 5.39
C GLU A 40 7.31 -4.59 4.95
N VAL A 41 7.82 -5.13 3.85
CA VAL A 41 9.13 -4.72 3.28
C VAL A 41 9.14 -3.26 2.82
N LEU A 42 8.01 -2.74 2.33
CA LEU A 42 7.90 -1.33 1.95
C LEU A 42 7.67 -0.42 3.17
N ALA A 43 6.91 -0.86 4.17
CA ALA A 43 6.54 -0.07 5.34
C ALA A 43 7.71 0.25 6.27
N VAL A 44 8.80 -0.52 6.23
CA VAL A 44 10.03 -0.20 6.98
C VAL A 44 10.79 1.01 6.43
N GLN A 45 10.48 1.47 5.22
CA GLN A 45 11.16 2.61 4.60
C GLN A 45 10.66 3.93 5.22
N ALA A 46 11.57 4.82 5.59
CA ALA A 46 11.25 6.08 6.29
C ALA A 46 10.26 6.99 5.52
N HIS A 47 10.27 6.94 4.19
CA HIS A 47 9.39 7.73 3.33
C HIS A 47 8.13 6.97 2.88
N CYS A 48 7.93 5.73 3.34
CA CYS A 48 6.73 4.99 3.01
C CYS A 48 5.57 5.43 3.90
N ARG A 49 4.52 5.98 3.28
CA ARG A 49 3.24 6.20 3.97
C ARG A 49 2.30 5.04 3.68
N HIS A 50 2.19 4.12 4.63
CA HIS A 50 1.27 3.00 4.52
C HIS A 50 -0.17 3.43 4.84
N VAL A 51 -1.10 3.17 3.91
CA VAL A 51 -2.54 3.42 4.08
C VAL A 51 -3.29 2.10 3.95
N GLN A 52 -3.82 1.59 5.05
CA GLN A 52 -4.60 0.36 5.05
C GLN A 52 -6.08 0.65 4.81
N LEU A 53 -6.64 0.05 3.75
CA LEU A 53 -8.06 0.15 3.42
C LEU A 53 -8.81 -1.07 3.96
N GLN A 54 -9.94 -0.84 4.61
CA GLN A 54 -10.83 -1.86 5.16
C GLN A 54 -12.24 -1.63 4.64
N ARG A 55 -12.92 -2.73 4.27
CA ARG A 55 -14.35 -2.67 3.95
C ARG A 55 -15.16 -2.92 5.22
N ALA A 56 -16.03 -1.99 5.58
CA ALA A 56 -16.96 -2.14 6.71
C ALA A 56 -18.33 -1.57 6.31
N LEU A 57 -19.41 -2.28 6.69
CA LEU A 57 -20.81 -1.82 6.50
C LEU A 57 -21.08 -1.25 5.08
N GLU A 58 -20.74 -2.01 4.03
CA GLU A 58 -20.90 -1.62 2.61
C GLU A 58 -20.07 -0.43 2.12
N ALA A 59 -19.15 0.10 2.93
CA ALA A 59 -18.27 1.20 2.57
C ALA A 59 -16.78 0.86 2.73
N THR A 60 -15.93 1.61 2.03
CA THR A 60 -14.47 1.54 2.16
C THR A 60 -14.01 2.61 3.14
N HIS A 61 -13.20 2.20 4.11
CA HIS A 61 -12.66 3.05 5.16
C HIS A 61 -11.14 2.95 5.19
N VAL A 62 -10.47 4.06 5.47
CA VAL A 62 -9.05 4.04 5.85
C VAL A 62 -8.97 3.67 7.33
N GLN A 63 -8.15 2.65 7.65
CA GLN A 63 -7.97 2.22 9.03
C GLN A 63 -7.35 3.34 9.87
N GLY A 64 -7.90 3.59 11.05
CA GLY A 64 -7.43 4.64 11.97
C GLY A 64 -7.90 6.05 11.64
N GLN A 65 -8.59 6.27 10.52
CA GLN A 65 -9.17 7.57 10.17
C GLN A 65 -10.51 7.80 10.90
N THR A 66 -10.63 8.93 11.58
CA THR A 66 -11.87 9.30 12.27
C THR A 66 -12.94 9.83 11.31
N THR A 67 -14.20 9.84 11.74
CA THR A 67 -15.35 10.34 10.97
C THR A 67 -15.16 11.78 10.46
N LEU A 68 -14.53 12.63 11.26
CA LEU A 68 -14.31 14.05 10.94
C LEU A 68 -13.21 14.25 9.88
N GLU A 69 -12.30 13.28 9.73
CA GLU A 69 -11.18 13.35 8.79
C GLU A 69 -11.52 12.77 7.40
N ARG A 70 -12.63 12.02 7.29
CA ARG A 70 -13.03 11.32 6.04
C ARG A 70 -13.24 12.23 4.83
N GLY A 71 -13.56 13.50 5.05
CA GLY A 71 -13.82 14.47 3.96
C GLY A 71 -12.58 15.18 3.44
N ALA A 72 -11.46 15.16 4.17
CA ALA A 72 -10.25 15.91 3.83
C ALA A 72 -9.14 14.96 3.40
N TRP A 73 -9.17 14.52 2.14
CA TRP A 73 -8.01 13.82 1.58
C TRP A 73 -6.84 14.80 1.44
N ARG A 74 -5.83 14.62 2.27
CA ARG A 74 -4.56 15.35 2.18
C ARG A 74 -3.56 14.47 1.46
N TRP A 75 -3.30 14.82 0.21
CA TRP A 75 -2.24 14.19 -0.57
C TRP A 75 -0.96 14.16 0.26
N PRO A 76 -0.28 12.99 0.37
CA PRO A 76 1.06 12.94 0.89
C PRO A 76 1.93 13.85 -0.01
N GLY A 77 2.58 14.85 0.60
CA GLY A 77 3.61 15.65 -0.07
C GLY A 77 4.90 14.88 -0.22
#